data_AF-A0A834G2C5-F1
#
_entry.id   AF-A0A834G2C5-F1
#
_cell.length_a   1.000
_cell.length_b   1.000
_cell.length_c   1.000
_cell.angle_alpha   90.00
_cell.angle_beta   90.00
_cell.angle_gamma   90.00
#
_symmetry.space_group_name_H-M   'P 1'
#
loop_
_entity.id
_entity.type
_entity.pdbx_description
1 polymer ?
#
loop_
_entity_poly.entity_id
_entity_poly.type
_entity_poly.pdbx_seq_one_letter_code
_entity_poly.pdbx_strand_id
1 'polypeptide(L)'
;MEEMRGVAMAYYVNMSNNQQQMVLGFYQSIDTNGDGKVSVQEYLDFLEQKGYSKGYMPPNFFKLLDENDNGTLDFEECVTLFYMLTGHRRVICDGCQSCLWGLYFLCVDCYNVGKGATYELCCSCYRNKNFSHAHSPLLDNCTLL
;
A
#
# COMPACT_ATOMS: atom_id res chain seq x y z
N MET A 1 -6.75 5.56 4.91
CA MET A 1 -5.97 6.34 3.93
C MET A 1 -5.27 7.52 4.59
N GLU A 2 -5.98 8.35 5.36
CA GLU A 2 -5.38 9.46 6.11
C GLU A 2 -4.15 9.06 6.95
N GLU A 3 -4.25 8.01 7.78
CA GLU A 3 -3.11 7.50 8.56
C GLU A 3 -1.92 7.11 7.67
N MET A 4 -2.17 6.50 6.52
CA MET A 4 -1.10 6.07 5.60
C MET A 4 -0.41 7.26 4.94
N ARG A 5 -1.17 8.29 4.58
CA ARG A 5 -0.61 9.54 4.05
C ARG A 5 0.26 10.22 5.09
N GLY A 6 -0.25 10.31 6.33
CA GLY A 6 0.50 10.85 7.46
C GLY A 6 1.82 10.10 7.69
N VAL A 7 1.79 8.76 7.67
CA VAL A 7 2.99 7.92 7.80
C VAL A 7 3.95 8.12 6.61
N ALA A 8 3.44 8.12 5.38
CA ALA A 8 4.26 8.32 4.17
C ALA A 8 4.99 9.67 4.22
N MET A 9 4.28 10.74 4.57
CA MET A 9 4.86 12.07 4.71
C MET A 9 5.83 12.17 5.88
N ALA A 10 5.52 11.53 7.01
CA ALA A 10 6.45 11.46 8.14
C ALA A 10 7.77 10.77 7.76
N TYR A 11 7.72 9.66 7.01
CA TYR A 11 8.93 9.05 6.46
C TYR A 11 9.65 9.98 5.51
N TYR A 12 8.95 10.55 4.51
CA TYR A 12 9.53 11.43 3.50
C TYR A 12 10.27 12.64 4.10
N VAL A 13 9.66 13.33 5.06
CA VAL A 13 10.27 14.51 5.71
C VAL A 13 11.53 14.15 6.50
N ASN A 14 11.60 12.91 7.02
CA ASN A 14 12.76 12.42 7.78
C ASN A 14 13.78 11.63 6.93
N MET A 15 13.56 11.51 5.62
CA MET A 15 14.51 10.88 4.69
C MET A 15 15.75 11.77 4.47
N SER A 16 16.86 11.14 4.09
CA SER A 16 18.03 11.89 3.59
C SER A 16 17.72 12.60 2.27
N ASN A 17 18.46 13.66 1.95
CA ASN A 17 18.31 14.39 0.69
C ASN A 17 18.34 13.45 -0.54
N ASN A 18 19.24 12.46 -0.54
CA ASN A 18 19.33 11.51 -1.64
C ASN A 18 18.05 10.67 -1.79
N GLN A 19 17.46 10.23 -0.68
CA GLN A 19 16.20 9.49 -0.69
C GLN A 19 15.04 10.38 -1.14
N GLN A 20 14.96 11.63 -0.67
CA GLN A 20 13.94 12.58 -1.14
C GLN A 20 14.06 12.85 -2.64
N GLN A 21 15.28 12.94 -3.17
CA GLN A 21 15.53 13.05 -4.62
C GLN A 21 15.08 11.79 -5.38
N MET A 22 15.15 10.60 -4.79
CA MET A 22 14.58 9.39 -5.40
C MET A 22 13.06 9.46 -5.49
N VAL A 23 12.38 9.97 -4.45
CA VAL A 23 10.92 10.16 -4.47
C VAL A 23 10.52 11.22 -5.50
N LEU A 24 11.28 12.31 -5.60
CA LEU A 24 11.08 13.33 -6.63
C LEU A 24 11.28 12.77 -8.04
N GLY A 25 12.36 12.00 -8.26
CA GLY A 25 12.61 11.35 -9.54
C GLY A 25 11.53 10.32 -9.89
N PHE A 26 10.99 9.62 -8.90
CA PHE A 26 9.82 8.76 -9.08
C PHE A 26 8.60 9.57 -9.55
N TYR A 27 8.26 10.66 -8.87
CA TYR A 27 7.15 11.53 -9.25
C TYR A 27 7.27 12.03 -10.69
N GLN A 28 8.44 12.58 -11.03
CA GLN A 28 8.76 13.08 -12.37
C GLN A 28 8.75 11.97 -13.45
N SER A 29 8.98 10.72 -13.07
CA SER A 29 8.90 9.60 -14.02
C SER A 29 7.46 9.22 -14.38
N ILE A 30 6.48 9.63 -13.57
CA ILE A 30 5.06 9.39 -13.80
C ILE A 30 4.41 10.61 -14.46
N ASP A 31 4.74 11.83 -14.02
CA ASP A 31 4.32 13.08 -14.67
C ASP A 31 5.07 13.26 -16.00
N THR A 32 4.60 12.55 -17.03
CA THR A 32 5.26 12.50 -18.34
C THR A 32 5.14 13.81 -19.11
N ASN A 33 4.06 14.55 -18.87
CA ASN A 33 3.78 15.79 -19.58
C ASN A 33 4.41 17.02 -18.87
N GLY A 34 4.75 16.91 -17.59
CA GLY A 34 5.46 17.91 -16.81
C GLY A 34 4.59 19.06 -16.33
N ASP A 35 3.27 18.88 -16.24
CA ASP A 35 2.34 19.91 -15.74
C ASP A 35 2.28 19.98 -14.22
N GLY A 36 3.10 19.19 -13.53
CA GLY A 36 3.26 19.23 -12.08
C GLY A 36 2.16 18.49 -11.34
N LYS A 37 1.44 17.59 -12.02
CA LYS A 37 0.42 16.69 -11.48
C LYS A 37 0.39 15.40 -12.29
N VAL A 38 -0.10 14.32 -11.70
CA VAL A 38 -0.24 13.04 -12.38
C VAL A 38 -1.70 12.80 -12.74
N SER A 39 -1.98 12.75 -14.04
CA SER A 39 -3.32 12.38 -14.53
C SER A 39 -3.61 10.88 -14.35
N VAL A 40 -4.90 10.51 -14.41
CA VAL A 40 -5.32 9.10 -14.41
C VAL A 40 -4.65 8.31 -15.54
N GLN A 41 -4.48 8.91 -16.73
CA GLN A 41 -3.87 8.23 -17.86
C GLN A 41 -2.38 7.95 -17.61
N GLU A 42 -1.62 8.95 -17.14
CA GLU A 42 -0.21 8.80 -16.78
C GLU A 42 0.01 7.74 -15.70
N TYR A 43 -0.88 7.70 -14.71
CA TYR A 43 -0.88 6.66 -13.69
C TYR A 43 -1.10 5.26 -14.29
N LEU A 44 -2.09 5.09 -15.19
CA LEU A 44 -2.37 3.81 -15.84
C LEU A 44 -1.22 3.36 -16.73
N ASP A 45 -0.64 4.27 -17.51
CA ASP A 45 0.51 4.01 -18.37
C ASP A 45 1.73 3.59 -17.54
N PHE A 46 1.96 4.25 -16.39
CA PHE A 46 2.99 3.85 -15.43
C PHE A 46 2.76 2.43 -14.89
N LEU A 47 1.53 2.08 -14.50
CA LEU A 47 1.22 0.72 -14.01
C LEU A 47 1.51 -0.34 -15.07
N GLU A 48 1.10 -0.08 -16.32
CA GLU A 48 1.34 -0.98 -17.44
C GLU A 48 2.84 -1.14 -17.71
N GLN A 49 3.59 -0.04 -17.77
CA GLN A 49 5.03 -0.04 -18.01
C GLN A 49 5.81 -0.80 -16.94
N LYS A 50 5.42 -0.68 -15.67
CA LYS A 50 6.06 -1.39 -14.55
C LYS A 50 5.61 -2.84 -14.40
N GLY A 51 4.67 -3.31 -15.21
CA GLY A 51 4.14 -4.66 -15.12
C GLY A 51 3.32 -4.91 -13.86
N TYR A 52 2.76 -3.85 -13.26
CA TYR A 52 1.80 -3.98 -12.17
C TYR A 52 0.49 -4.52 -12.75
N SER A 53 0.37 -5.85 -12.77
CA SER A 53 -0.78 -6.56 -13.35
C SER A 53 -2.11 -6.18 -12.68
N LYS A 54 -3.22 -6.42 -13.39
CA LYS A 54 -4.59 -6.32 -12.81
C LYS A 54 -4.64 -7.18 -11.54
N GLY A 55 -4.75 -6.53 -10.38
CA GLY A 55 -4.70 -7.18 -9.06
C GLY A 55 -3.51 -6.77 -8.20
N TYR A 56 -2.49 -6.11 -8.76
CA TYR A 56 -1.40 -5.52 -7.99
C TYR A 56 -1.89 -4.36 -7.11
N MET A 57 -2.85 -3.59 -7.61
CA MET A 57 -3.52 -2.51 -6.89
C MET A 57 -5.04 -2.73 -6.89
N PRO A 58 -5.76 -2.26 -5.85
CA PRO A 58 -7.22 -2.19 -5.87
C PRO A 58 -7.73 -1.41 -7.10
N PRO A 59 -8.88 -1.78 -7.70
CA PRO A 59 -9.43 -1.06 -8.85
C PRO A 59 -9.71 0.43 -8.60
N ASN A 60 -9.98 0.79 -7.36
CA ASN A 60 -10.26 2.16 -6.91
C ASN A 60 -9.04 2.87 -6.30
N PHE A 61 -7.83 2.32 -6.49
CA PHE A 61 -6.65 2.81 -5.78
C PHE A 61 -6.27 4.25 -6.15
N PHE A 62 -6.43 4.64 -7.42
CA PHE A 62 -6.24 6.04 -7.82
C PHE A 62 -7.13 6.98 -6.99
N LYS A 63 -8.43 6.69 -6.90
CA LYS A 63 -9.37 7.49 -6.10
C LYS A 63 -9.08 7.41 -4.59
N LEU A 64 -8.44 6.34 -4.12
CA LEU A 64 -7.98 6.27 -2.73
C LEU A 64 -6.78 7.19 -2.49
N LEU A 65 -5.93 7.42 -3.50
CA LEU A 65 -4.75 8.30 -3.49
C LEU A 65 -5.07 9.77 -3.80
N ASP A 66 -6.11 10.05 -4.57
CA ASP A 66 -6.63 11.39 -4.83
C ASP A 66 -7.47 11.85 -3.61
N GLU A 67 -6.83 12.52 -2.65
CA GLU A 67 -7.42 12.97 -1.40
C GLU A 67 -8.40 14.12 -1.61
N ASN A 68 -8.01 15.06 -2.48
CA ASN A 68 -8.77 16.27 -2.73
C ASN A 68 -9.84 16.07 -3.82
N ASP A 69 -9.94 14.87 -4.40
CA ASP A 69 -10.88 14.44 -5.46
C ASP A 69 -10.83 15.39 -6.68
N ASN A 70 -9.64 15.90 -7.00
CA ASN A 70 -9.44 16.84 -8.10
C ASN A 70 -9.20 16.14 -9.45
N GLY A 71 -9.14 14.80 -9.45
CA GLY A 71 -8.93 13.95 -10.62
C GLY A 71 -7.46 13.77 -11.03
N THR A 72 -6.52 14.25 -10.23
CA THR A 72 -5.07 14.17 -10.45
C THR A 72 -4.36 13.87 -9.13
N LEU A 73 -3.13 13.35 -9.20
CA LEU A 73 -2.29 13.18 -8.02
C LEU A 73 -1.23 14.28 -7.97
N ASP A 74 -1.19 15.01 -6.87
CA ASP A 74 -0.10 15.93 -6.55
C ASP A 74 1.13 15.18 -5.98
N PHE A 75 2.16 15.95 -5.64
CA PHE A 75 3.40 15.39 -5.12
C PHE A 75 3.21 14.60 -3.83
N GLU A 76 2.42 15.08 -2.86
CA GLU A 76 2.23 14.40 -1.57
C GLU A 76 1.39 13.13 -1.73
N GLU A 77 0.42 13.16 -2.63
CA GLU A 77 -0.36 11.98 -3.03
C GLU A 77 0.53 10.94 -3.72
N CYS A 78 1.51 11.37 -4.53
CA CYS A 78 2.52 10.50 -5.11
C CYS A 78 3.58 10.01 -4.10
N VAL A 79 3.92 10.77 -3.06
CA VAL A 79 4.75 10.27 -1.94
C VAL A 79 4.04 9.10 -1.28
N THR A 80 2.73 9.17 -1.11
CA THR A 80 1.91 8.06 -0.59
C THR A 80 1.96 6.85 -1.49
N LEU A 81 1.81 7.03 -2.81
CA LEU A 81 1.99 5.96 -3.80
C LEU A 81 3.39 5.32 -3.71
N PHE A 82 4.44 6.14 -3.65
CA PHE A 82 5.82 5.66 -3.53
C PHE A 82 6.02 4.84 -2.25
N TYR A 83 5.53 5.33 -1.12
CA TYR A 83 5.59 4.63 0.16
C TYR A 83 4.87 3.27 0.09
N MET A 84 3.70 3.20 -0.56
CA MET A 84 2.96 1.95 -0.71
C MET A 84 3.64 0.96 -1.66
N LEU A 85 4.36 1.44 -2.67
CA LEU A 85 5.09 0.62 -3.63
C LEU A 85 6.45 0.13 -3.12
N THR A 86 7.12 0.94 -2.31
CA THR A 86 8.53 0.70 -1.91
C THR A 86 8.70 0.37 -0.44
N GLY A 87 7.80 0.87 0.41
CA GLY A 87 7.94 0.90 1.86
C GLY A 87 7.86 -0.47 2.47
N HIS A 88 6.68 -1.10 2.51
CA HIS A 88 6.49 -2.25 3.40
C HIS A 88 5.55 -3.30 2.82
N ARG A 89 5.87 -4.57 3.15
CA ARG A 89 5.20 -5.82 2.77
C ARG A 89 3.81 -5.59 2.19
N ARG A 90 3.64 -5.92 0.91
CA ARG A 90 2.32 -6.24 0.36
C ARG A 90 1.72 -7.36 1.21
N VAL A 91 0.90 -6.98 2.19
CA VAL A 91 0.15 -7.94 2.97
C VAL A 91 -1.13 -8.23 2.19
N ILE A 92 -1.37 -9.50 1.94
CA ILE A 92 -2.54 -9.97 1.22
C ILE A 92 -3.38 -10.78 2.21
N CYS A 93 -4.69 -10.58 2.19
CA CYS A 93 -5.61 -11.41 2.93
C CYS A 93 -5.58 -12.84 2.38
N ASP A 94 -5.21 -13.84 3.19
CA ASP A 94 -5.26 -15.25 2.80
C ASP A 94 -6.68 -15.73 2.49
N GLY A 95 -7.71 -15.09 3.08
CA GLY A 95 -9.10 -15.45 2.88
C GLY A 95 -9.70 -14.98 1.55
N CYS A 96 -9.47 -13.72 1.16
CA CYS A 96 -10.10 -13.11 -0.02
C CYS A 96 -9.12 -12.51 -1.04
N GLN A 97 -7.81 -12.62 -0.80
CA GLN A 97 -6.74 -12.13 -1.67
C GLN A 97 -6.73 -10.61 -1.87
N SER A 98 -7.46 -9.84 -1.06
CA SER A 98 -7.40 -8.38 -1.06
C SER A 98 -6.12 -7.88 -0.38
N CYS A 99 -5.52 -6.81 -0.89
CA CYS A 99 -4.40 -6.17 -0.21
C CYS A 99 -4.86 -5.48 1.10
N LEU A 100 -4.05 -5.62 2.15
CA LEU A 100 -4.30 -5.10 3.49
C LEU A 100 -3.50 -3.83 3.70
N TRP A 101 -4.22 -2.72 3.76
CA TRP A 101 -3.66 -1.37 3.83
C TRP A 101 -3.83 -0.72 5.22
N GLY A 102 -4.26 -1.44 6.24
CA GLY A 102 -4.51 -0.85 7.56
C GLY A 102 -4.45 -1.90 8.64
N LEU A 103 -5.40 -1.86 9.58
CA LEU A 103 -5.54 -2.93 10.56
C LEU A 103 -5.89 -4.25 9.86
N TYR A 104 -5.12 -5.28 10.18
CA TYR A 104 -5.37 -6.65 9.77
C TYR A 104 -5.06 -7.60 10.93
N PHE A 105 -5.58 -8.81 10.83
CA PHE A 105 -5.28 -9.87 11.78
C PHE A 105 -4.17 -10.74 11.23
N LEU A 106 -3.25 -11.18 12.08
CA LEU A 106 -2.27 -12.19 11.74
C LEU A 106 -2.22 -13.32 12.76
N CYS A 107 -1.82 -14.49 12.28
CA CYS A 107 -1.54 -15.64 13.13
C CYS A 107 -0.17 -15.49 13.81
N VAL A 108 -0.16 -15.45 15.14
CA VAL A 108 1.06 -15.31 15.96
C VAL A 108 2.00 -16.50 15.78
N ASP A 109 1.44 -17.71 15.74
CA ASP A 109 2.24 -18.93 15.57
C ASP A 109 2.94 -18.94 14.20
N CYS A 110 2.22 -18.60 13.13
CA CYS A 110 2.79 -18.48 11.78
C CYS A 110 3.87 -17.39 11.71
N TYR A 111 3.64 -16.25 12.36
CA TYR A 111 4.61 -15.17 12.45
C TYR A 111 5.92 -15.63 13.13
N ASN A 112 5.81 -16.32 14.28
CA ASN A 112 6.95 -16.75 15.08
C ASN A 112 7.78 -17.88 14.44
N VAL A 113 7.18 -18.72 13.59
CA VAL A 113 7.89 -19.82 12.92
C VAL A 113 8.89 -19.31 11.87
N GLY A 114 8.75 -18.07 11.39
CA GLY A 114 9.82 -17.33 10.69
C GLY A 114 10.26 -17.86 9.31
N LYS A 115 9.65 -18.92 8.77
CA LYS A 115 10.01 -19.53 7.47
C LYS A 115 9.21 -18.99 6.27
N GLY A 116 8.77 -17.74 6.35
CA GLY A 116 8.12 -17.04 5.23
C GLY A 116 6.63 -17.36 5.00
N ALA A 117 6.01 -18.18 5.85
CA ALA A 117 4.57 -18.42 5.83
C ALA A 117 3.90 -17.65 6.97
N THR A 118 3.71 -16.35 6.77
CA THR A 118 2.76 -15.58 7.58
C THR A 118 1.34 -15.94 7.17
N TYR A 119 0.36 -15.59 8.01
CA TYR A 119 -1.04 -15.79 7.69
C TYR A 119 -1.82 -14.56 8.13
N GLU A 120 -2.37 -13.82 7.19
CA GLU A 120 -2.97 -12.51 7.38
C GLU A 120 -4.40 -12.45 6.86
N LEU A 121 -5.30 -11.80 7.60
CA LEU A 121 -6.70 -11.66 7.26
C LEU A 121 -7.18 -10.22 7.38
N CYS A 122 -8.02 -9.79 6.43
CA CYS A 122 -8.77 -8.56 6.58
C CYS A 122 -9.82 -8.70 7.69
N CYS A 123 -10.27 -7.56 8.24
CA CYS A 123 -11.32 -7.51 9.25
C CYS A 123 -12.59 -8.27 8.83
N SER A 124 -12.99 -8.18 7.55
CA SER A 124 -14.17 -8.86 7.03
C SER A 124 -14.01 -10.38 7.02
N CYS A 125 -12.88 -10.91 6.58
CA CYS A 125 -12.62 -12.36 6.56
C CYS A 125 -12.55 -12.92 7.99
N TYR A 126 -11.88 -12.21 8.90
CA TYR A 126 -11.79 -12.65 10.30
C TYR A 126 -13.16 -12.61 11.01
N ARG A 127 -13.93 -11.52 10.84
CA ARG A 127 -15.27 -11.36 11.41
C ARG A 127 -16.25 -12.43 10.92
N ASN A 128 -16.26 -12.69 9.61
CA ASN A 128 -17.23 -13.58 8.98
C ASN A 128 -16.77 -15.05 8.94
N LYS A 129 -15.57 -15.35 9.46
CA LYS A 129 -14.95 -16.69 9.41
C LYS A 129 -14.77 -17.21 7.96
N ASN A 130 -14.49 -16.31 7.02
CA ASN A 130 -14.20 -16.64 5.62
C ASN A 130 -12.71 -16.96 5.44
N PHE A 131 -12.23 -18.00 6.12
CA PHE A 131 -10.85 -18.48 6.06
C PHE A 131 -10.76 -19.92 6.57
N SER A 132 -9.70 -20.64 6.18
CA SER A 132 -9.41 -21.98 6.69
C SER A 132 -8.00 -21.97 7.27
N HIS A 133 -7.91 -21.87 8.61
CA HIS A 133 -6.66 -21.83 9.34
C HIS A 133 -6.81 -22.46 10.72
N ALA A 134 -5.87 -23.30 11.12
CA ALA A 134 -5.97 -24.10 12.34
C ALA A 134 -5.43 -23.41 13.60
N HIS A 135 -4.46 -22.49 13.46
CA HIS A 135 -3.84 -21.82 14.60
C HIS A 135 -4.74 -20.74 15.21
N SER A 136 -4.54 -20.51 16.51
CA SER A 136 -5.24 -19.52 17.31
C SER A 136 -4.37 -19.14 18.51
N PRO A 137 -4.30 -17.85 18.91
CA PRO A 137 -5.13 -16.74 18.44
C PRO A 137 -4.61 -16.05 17.18
N LEU A 138 -5.52 -15.47 16.40
CA LEU A 138 -5.19 -14.40 15.46
C LEU A 138 -5.36 -13.07 16.20
N LEU A 139 -4.34 -12.22 16.13
CA LEU A 139 -4.31 -10.90 16.77
C LEU A 139 -4.19 -9.82 15.71
N ASP A 140 -4.66 -8.61 16.00
CA ASP A 140 -4.41 -7.48 15.10
C ASP A 140 -2.92 -7.15 15.05
N ASN A 141 -2.51 -6.52 13.96
CA ASN A 141 -1.12 -6.14 13.70
C ASN A 141 -0.56 -5.05 14.61
N CYS A 142 -1.39 -4.40 15.45
CA CYS A 142 -0.92 -3.46 16.46
C CYS A 142 -0.57 -4.16 17.77
N THR A 143 -1.14 -5.34 18.05
CA THR A 143 -0.87 -6.11 19.27
C THR A 143 0.51 -6.78 19.28
N LEU A 144 1.15 -6.89 18.11
CA LEU A 144 2.47 -7.52 17.94
C LEU A 144 3.62 -6.51 17.79
N LEU A 145 3.37 -5.23 18.03
CA LEU A 145 4.35 -4.14 18.01
C LEU A 145 4.88 -3.81 19.42
#